data_AF-A0A0N5B1M6-F1
#
_entry.id   AF-A0A0N5B1M6-F1
#
_cell.length_a   1.000
_cell.length_b   1.000
_cell.length_c   1.000
_cell.angle_alpha   90.00
_cell.angle_beta   90.00
_cell.angle_gamma   90.00
#
_symmetry.space_group_name_H-M   'P 1'
#
loop_
_entity.id
_entity.type
_entity.pdbx_description
1 polymer ?
#
loop_
_entity_poly.entity_id
_entity_poly.type
_entity_poly.pdbx_seq_one_letter_code
_entity_poly.pdbx_strand_id
1 'polypeptide(L)'
;MSGTIRKTVSPTVRRLKGYLNTLPEIPNTKEVAKQTAVYKDYLDLARHLYEQIHGAVGKLKRQNELWSNLLITMNKNDQEKEKRLYDAMAEDPDGMLQLVDRASEILINSKTEMKK
;
A
#
# COMPACT_ATOMS: atom_id res chain seq x y z
N MET A 1 -18.85 -12.61 5.91
CA MET A 1 -18.18 -11.29 5.84
C MET A 1 -16.65 -11.40 5.76
N SER A 2 -15.97 -12.14 6.65
CA SER A 2 -14.49 -12.24 6.58
C SER A 2 -13.95 -12.84 5.28
N GLY A 3 -14.66 -13.79 4.67
CA GLY A 3 -14.27 -14.31 3.35
C GLY A 3 -14.20 -13.25 2.25
N THR A 4 -15.06 -12.22 2.29
CA THR A 4 -15.06 -11.11 1.33
C THR A 4 -13.91 -10.14 1.59
N ILE A 5 -13.64 -9.84 2.87
CA ILE A 5 -12.50 -9.03 3.30
C ILE A 5 -11.21 -9.69 2.81
N ARG A 6 -11.01 -10.99 3.10
CA ARG A 6 -9.85 -11.78 2.67
C ARG A 6 -9.64 -11.79 1.16
N LYS A 7 -10.71 -12.04 0.39
CA LYS A 7 -10.68 -11.99 -1.09
C LYS A 7 -10.29 -10.62 -1.63
N THR A 8 -10.46 -9.55 -0.86
CA THR A 8 -10.11 -8.19 -1.25
C THR A 8 -8.70 -7.80 -0.79
N VAL A 9 -8.28 -8.26 0.39
CA VAL A 9 -6.95 -7.98 0.96
C VAL A 9 -5.84 -8.59 0.11
N SER A 10 -5.88 -9.90 -0.20
CA SER A 10 -4.75 -10.56 -0.90
C SER A 10 -4.40 -9.94 -2.26
N PRO A 11 -5.36 -9.63 -3.15
CA PRO A 11 -5.04 -8.96 -4.42
C PRO A 11 -4.52 -7.55 -4.22
N THR A 12 -5.02 -6.82 -3.21
CA THR A 12 -4.60 -5.44 -2.94
C THR A 12 -3.17 -5.39 -2.39
N VAL A 13 -2.83 -6.31 -1.47
CA VAL A 13 -1.46 -6.53 -0.98
C VAL A 13 -0.53 -6.85 -2.15
N ARG A 14 -0.90 -7.80 -3.02
CA ARG A 14 -0.09 -8.16 -4.19
C ARG A 14 0.16 -6.97 -5.12
N ARG A 15 -0.88 -6.19 -5.42
CA ARG A 15 -0.76 -4.99 -6.27
C ARG A 15 0.12 -3.93 -5.63
N LEU A 16 -0.07 -3.67 -4.34
CA LEU A 16 0.75 -2.71 -3.59
C LEU A 16 2.22 -3.10 -3.64
N LYS A 17 2.55 -4.37 -3.38
CA LYS A 17 3.92 -4.88 -3.51
C LYS A 17 4.49 -4.68 -4.92
N GLY A 18 3.67 -4.93 -5.95
CA GLY A 18 4.05 -4.65 -7.35
C GLY A 18 4.38 -3.17 -7.58
N TYR A 19 3.54 -2.25 -7.11
CA TYR A 19 3.78 -0.82 -7.26
C TYR A 19 5.05 -0.36 -6.54
N LEU A 20 5.28 -0.86 -5.31
CA LEU A 20 6.49 -0.52 -4.54
C LEU A 20 7.77 -1.01 -5.21
N ASN A 21 7.73 -2.13 -5.93
CA ASN A 21 8.86 -2.64 -6.70
C ASN A 21 9.07 -1.94 -8.05
N THR A 22 8.09 -1.16 -8.51
CA THR A 22 8.12 -0.46 -9.81
C THR A 22 8.37 1.04 -9.63
N LEU A 23 8.74 1.48 -8.43
CA LEU A 23 9.05 2.88 -8.19
C LEU A 23 10.22 3.31 -9.08
N PRO A 24 10.06 4.36 -9.90
CA PRO A 24 11.11 4.82 -10.77
C PRO A 24 12.26 5.37 -9.94
N GLU A 25 13.49 5.01 -10.31
CA GLU A 25 14.66 5.64 -9.74
C GLU A 25 14.70 7.12 -10.11
N ILE A 26 15.14 7.95 -9.16
CA ILE A 26 15.28 9.38 -9.39
C ILE A 26 16.36 9.58 -10.47
N PRO A 27 16.05 10.21 -11.62
CA PRO A 27 17.04 10.46 -12.64
C PRO A 27 18.15 11.35 -12.08
N ASN A 28 19.41 11.09 -12.45
CA ASN A 28 20.53 11.93 -12.01
C ASN A 28 20.32 13.37 -12.49
N THR A 29 19.99 14.25 -11.54
CA THR A 29 19.44 15.59 -11.76
C THR A 29 20.38 16.53 -12.51
N LYS A 30 21.68 16.23 -12.56
CA LYS A 30 22.69 17.08 -13.24
C LYS A 30 22.71 16.93 -14.76
N GLU A 31 22.32 15.78 -15.30
CA GLU A 31 22.32 15.53 -16.75
C GLU A 31 20.90 15.56 -17.34
N VAL A 32 19.89 15.11 -16.58
CA VAL A 32 18.52 14.95 -17.06
C VAL A 32 17.71 16.25 -17.03
N ALA A 33 18.07 17.23 -16.19
CA ALA A 33 17.46 18.56 -16.22
C ALA A 33 17.67 19.29 -17.57
N LYS A 34 18.65 18.86 -18.39
CA LYS A 34 18.85 19.34 -19.76
C LYS A 34 17.91 18.67 -20.77
N GLN A 35 17.24 17.57 -20.41
CA GLN A 35 16.31 16.80 -21.24
C GLN A 35 14.90 16.84 -20.61
N THR A 36 14.18 17.92 -20.89
CA THR A 36 12.86 18.21 -20.31
C THR A 36 11.82 17.11 -20.52
N ALA A 37 11.88 16.36 -21.63
CA ALA A 37 10.98 15.25 -21.91
C ALA A 37 11.18 14.07 -20.94
N VAL A 38 12.42 13.64 -20.70
CA VAL A 38 12.73 12.50 -19.82
C VAL A 38 12.33 12.80 -18.37
N TYR A 39 12.56 14.03 -17.92
CA TYR A 39 12.15 14.45 -16.57
C TYR A 39 10.63 14.53 -16.43
N LYS A 40 9.92 14.98 -17.48
CA LYS A 40 8.45 15.03 -17.50
C LYS A 40 7.85 13.61 -17.45
N ASP A 41 8.36 12.69 -18.27
CA ASP A 41 7.90 11.29 -18.28
C ASP A 41 8.12 10.62 -16.93
N TYR A 42 9.25 10.91 -16.27
CA TYR A 42 9.52 10.48 -14.91
C TYR A 42 8.47 11.02 -13.92
N LEU A 43 8.18 12.32 -13.95
CA LEU A 43 7.21 12.93 -13.03
C LEU A 43 5.79 12.38 -13.24
N ASP A 44 5.38 12.15 -14.49
CA ASP A 44 4.08 11.58 -14.81
C ASP A 44 3.97 10.13 -14.31
N LEU A 45 5.01 9.32 -14.49
CA LEU A 45 5.06 7.95 -13.97
C LEU A 45 5.06 7.92 -12.43
N ALA A 46 5.88 8.77 -11.80
CA ALA A 46 5.97 8.87 -10.35
C ALA A 46 4.63 9.31 -9.73
N ARG A 47 3.93 10.26 -10.36
CA ARG A 47 2.60 10.71 -9.94
C ARG A 47 1.57 9.59 -10.09
N HIS A 48 1.58 8.87 -11.21
CA HIS A 48 0.68 7.75 -11.43
C HIS A 48 0.86 6.67 -10.34
N LEU A 49 2.10 6.27 -10.07
CA LEU A 49 2.41 5.28 -9.04
C LEU A 49 2.07 5.78 -7.64
N TYR A 50 2.29 7.06 -7.35
CA TYR A 50 1.86 7.69 -6.08
C TYR A 50 0.35 7.51 -5.85
N GLU A 51 -0.48 7.81 -6.85
CA GLU A 51 -1.93 7.65 -6.76
C GLU A 51 -2.35 6.20 -6.58
N GLN A 52 -1.69 5.26 -7.29
CA GLN A 52 -1.94 3.82 -7.17
C GLN A 52 -1.60 3.30 -5.77
N ILE A 53 -0.43 3.67 -5.24
CA ILE A 53 0.03 3.29 -3.90
C ILE A 53 -0.92 3.90 -2.85
N HIS A 54 -1.23 5.18 -2.94
CA HIS A 54 -2.16 5.86 -2.03
C HIS A 54 -3.54 5.20 -2.02
N GLY A 55 -4.09 4.88 -3.20
CA GLY A 55 -5.37 4.19 -3.33
C GLY A 55 -5.36 2.78 -2.75
N ALA A 56 -4.28 2.01 -2.96
CA ALA A 56 -4.13 0.68 -2.39
C ALA A 56 -4.02 0.72 -0.86
N VAL A 57 -3.20 1.62 -0.32
CA VAL A 57 -3.07 1.85 1.13
C VAL A 57 -4.41 2.21 1.76
N GLY A 58 -5.16 3.14 1.16
CA GLY A 58 -6.47 3.54 1.65
C GLY A 58 -7.47 2.37 1.69
N LYS A 59 -7.45 1.49 0.67
CA LYS A 59 -8.28 0.28 0.66
C LYS A 59 -7.90 -0.68 1.78
N LEU A 60 -6.60 -0.94 1.96
CA LEU A 60 -6.12 -1.83 3.02
C LEU A 60 -6.47 -1.32 4.41
N LYS A 61 -6.31 -0.01 4.69
CA LYS A 61 -6.72 0.60 5.97
C LYS A 61 -8.22 0.40 6.25
N ARG A 62 -9.08 0.63 5.26
CA ARG A 62 -10.53 0.38 5.41
C ARG A 62 -10.85 -1.09 5.65
N GLN A 63 -10.19 -2.01 4.95
CA GLN A 63 -10.39 -3.45 5.18
C GLN A 63 -9.91 -3.86 6.58
N ASN A 64 -8.82 -3.28 7.06
CA ASN A 64 -8.33 -3.45 8.42
C ASN A 64 -9.38 -3.03 9.46
N GLU A 65 -9.94 -1.83 9.32
CA GLU A 65 -10.99 -1.31 10.21
C GLU A 65 -12.23 -2.20 10.20
N LEU A 66 -12.70 -2.61 9.01
CA LEU A 66 -13.85 -3.50 8.88
C LEU A 66 -13.61 -4.86 9.55
N TRP A 67 -12.39 -5.41 9.41
CA TRP A 67 -12.05 -6.68 10.02
C TRP A 67 -11.92 -6.58 11.54
N SER A 68 -11.29 -5.52 12.05
CA SER A 68 -11.23 -5.24 13.49
C SER A 68 -12.62 -5.09 14.10
N ASN A 69 -13.54 -4.37 13.44
CA ASN A 69 -14.92 -4.25 13.90
C ASN A 69 -15.66 -5.59 13.88
N LEU A 70 -15.41 -6.43 12.86
CA LEU A 70 -15.94 -7.79 12.84
C LEU A 70 -15.46 -8.59 14.06
N LEU A 71 -14.17 -8.53 14.39
CA LEU A 71 -13.61 -9.24 15.55
C LEU A 71 -14.27 -8.82 16.87
N ILE A 72 -14.59 -7.54 17.05
CA ILE A 72 -15.24 -7.02 18.27
C ILE A 72 -16.67 -7.52 18.41
N THR A 73 -17.38 -7.73 17.30
CA THR A 73 -18.81 -8.10 17.30
C THR A 73 -19.05 -9.62 17.34
N MET A 74 -18.00 -10.43 17.22
CA MET A 74 -18.09 -11.89 17.22
C MET A 74 -18.15 -12.46 18.64
N ASN A 75 -18.74 -13.66 18.77
CA ASN A 75 -18.66 -14.44 20.01
C ASN A 75 -17.21 -14.94 20.23
N LYS A 76 -16.85 -15.28 21.47
CA LYS A 76 -15.46 -15.67 21.84
C LYS A 76 -14.86 -16.79 20.96
N ASN A 77 -15.63 -17.82 20.66
CA ASN A 77 -15.11 -18.99 19.92
C ASN A 77 -14.83 -18.66 18.45
N ASP A 78 -15.69 -17.87 17.81
CA ASP A 78 -15.50 -17.46 16.43
C ASP A 78 -14.49 -16.31 16.31
N GLN A 79 -14.43 -15.44 17.31
CA GLN A 79 -13.45 -14.36 17.42
C GLN A 79 -12.03 -14.91 17.44
N GLU A 80 -11.73 -15.97 18.19
CA GLU A 80 -10.38 -16.52 18.25
C GLU A 80 -9.92 -17.11 16.91
N LYS A 81 -10.82 -17.83 16.22
CA LYS A 81 -10.54 -18.38 14.88
C LYS A 81 -10.31 -17.27 13.87
N GLU A 82 -11.14 -16.25 13.89
CA GLU A 82 -11.05 -15.12 12.98
C GLU A 82 -9.82 -14.24 13.28
N LYS A 83 -9.45 -14.09 14.56
CA LYS A 83 -8.24 -13.37 14.96
C LYS A 83 -6.98 -14.03 14.41
N ARG A 84 -6.87 -15.37 14.47
CA ARG A 84 -5.73 -16.08 13.88
C ARG A 84 -5.61 -15.84 12.37
N LEU A 85 -6.73 -15.71 11.67
CA LEU A 85 -6.75 -15.40 10.24
C LEU A 85 -6.33 -13.95 9.96
N TYR A 86 -6.78 -13.02 10.79
CA TYR A 86 -6.37 -11.63 10.72
C TYR A 86 -4.87 -11.51 10.97
N ASP A 87 -4.34 -12.06 12.07
CA ASP A 87 -2.93 -12.00 12.45
C ASP A 87 -2.04 -12.54 11.30
N ALA A 88 -2.42 -13.69 10.71
CA ALA A 88 -1.70 -14.29 9.58
C ALA A 88 -1.67 -13.42 8.31
N MET A 89 -2.66 -12.57 8.08
CA MET A 89 -2.71 -11.70 6.88
C MET A 89 -2.24 -10.27 7.15
N ALA A 90 -2.25 -9.85 8.41
CA ALA A 90 -1.91 -8.50 8.84
C ALA A 90 -0.43 -8.38 9.26
N GLU A 91 0.06 -9.36 10.03
CA GLU A 91 1.35 -9.28 10.75
C GLU A 91 2.51 -10.04 10.08
N ASP A 92 2.23 -10.81 9.02
CA ASP A 92 3.27 -11.41 8.18
C ASP A 92 4.24 -10.32 7.65
N PRO A 93 5.52 -10.62 7.35
CA PRO A 93 6.45 -9.63 6.79
C PRO A 93 5.99 -9.03 5.44
N ASP A 94 5.18 -9.77 4.68
CA ASP A 94 4.47 -9.28 3.49
C ASP A 94 2.98 -8.99 3.78
N GLY A 95 2.62 -8.90 5.06
CA GLY A 95 1.30 -8.65 5.57
C GLY A 95 0.82 -7.23 5.32
N MET A 96 -0.48 -7.05 5.44
CA MET A 96 -1.14 -5.79 5.15
C MET A 96 -0.57 -4.61 5.95
N LEU A 97 -0.25 -4.79 7.23
CA LEU A 97 0.18 -3.69 8.10
C LEU A 97 1.59 -3.21 7.71
N GLN A 98 2.55 -4.14 7.58
CA GLN A 98 3.92 -3.79 7.19
C GLN A 98 3.98 -3.12 5.82
N LEU A 99 3.20 -3.62 4.84
CA LEU A 99 3.15 -3.02 3.51
C LEU A 99 2.52 -1.63 3.54
N VAL A 100 1.49 -1.42 4.36
CA VAL A 100 0.86 -0.10 4.52
C VAL A 100 1.84 0.89 5.15
N ASP A 101 2.60 0.49 6.16
CA ASP A 101 3.57 1.36 6.83
C ASP A 101 4.69 1.75 5.88
N ARG A 102 5.33 0.78 5.23
CA ARG A 102 6.39 1.02 4.23
C ARG A 102 5.89 1.89 3.08
N ALA A 103 4.69 1.62 2.56
CA ALA A 103 4.09 2.43 1.52
C ALA A 103 3.81 3.86 1.98
N SER A 104 3.36 4.04 3.22
CA SER A 104 3.08 5.37 3.79
C SER A 104 4.35 6.20 3.93
N GLU A 105 5.47 5.60 4.35
CA GLU A 105 6.78 6.25 4.38
C GLU A 105 7.23 6.71 2.98
N ILE A 106 7.10 5.84 1.98
CA ILE A 106 7.42 6.17 0.58
C ILE A 106 6.55 7.33 0.09
N LEU A 107 5.25 7.32 0.37
CA LEU A 107 4.35 8.42 -0.01
C LEU A 107 4.77 9.76 0.63
N ILE A 108 5.23 9.75 1.88
CA ILE A 108 5.72 10.95 2.57
C ILE A 108 6.98 11.49 1.87
N ASN A 109 7.92 10.59 1.55
CA ASN A 109 9.18 10.96 0.89
C ASN A 109 8.95 11.46 -0.55
N SER A 110 8.15 10.75 -1.35
CA SER A 110 7.83 11.15 -2.73
C SER A 110 7.04 12.47 -2.79
N LYS A 111 6.14 12.73 -1.84
CA LYS A 111 5.41 14.00 -1.76
C LYS A 111 6.35 15.19 -1.48
N THR A 112 7.42 14.95 -0.76
CA THR A 112 8.43 15.98 -0.45
C THR A 112 9.26 16.30 -1.69
N GLU A 113 9.64 15.29 -2.47
CA GLU A 113 10.41 15.45 -3.70
C GLU A 113 9.59 16.05 -4.87
N MET A 114 8.29 15.75 -4.97
CA MET A 114 7.42 16.36 -5.99
C MET A 114 7.05 17.83 -5.70
N LYS A 115 7.36 18.35 -4.52
CA LYS A 115 7.08 19.75 -4.10
C LYS A 115 8.30 20.67 -4.20
N LYS A 116 9.50 20.12 -4.35
CA LYS A 116 10.74 20.87 -4.61
C LYS A 116 10.81 21.26 -6.08
#